data_AF-A0ABC8LPT6-F1
#
_entry.id   AF-A0ABC8LPT6-F1
#
_cell.length_a   1.000
_cell.length_b   1.000
_cell.length_c   1.000
_cell.angle_alpha   90.00
_cell.angle_beta   90.00
_cell.angle_gamma   90.00
#
_symmetry.space_group_name_H-M   'P 1'
#
loop_
_entity.id
_entity.type
_entity.pdbx_description
1 polymer ?
#
loop_
_entity_poly.entity_id
_entity_poly.type
_entity_poly.pdbx_seq_one_letter_code
_entity_poly.pdbx_strand_id
1 'polypeptide(L)'
;MGKPSSTSLWLTTQKKKRWPLMILLVLSVSTVGMILVRSAFDSCSVNGNRCGRFVAEKEETSGIKIGSPNPLGFMKSKLVLLVSHELSLSGGPLLLMELAFLLRGVGAEVVWTTNQKPVEADEVVNVLEHKMLDRGVKVISAKSQKALDTALSADLVVLNTAVAGKWLDAVLKDNVRKVLPKILWWIHEMRGHYFKAELVKHLPFVAGAMIDSHATAEYWKNRTHDRLGIKMPKTYVVHLGNSKELMEVAEDSLAKKVLREQVRESLGVQSDDILFGIINSKLSITFILYSIFKMIKNLLNLLFITGVSRGKGQDLFLRAFHESLEIIKETKKLEVSKMHAVVVGSDMSAQTKFETELRRFVQEKKLQKVVHFVNKTMKVAPYLAAIDVLVQNSQARGECFGRITIEAMAFKLPVLGTAAGGTMEIVVNRTTGLLHNAGKEGVSPLARNIVKLATNVEMRTTMGKKGYERVKEMFMEHHMSHRIASVLREVLQHAKVHSRTTK
;
A
#
# COMPACT_ATOMS: atom_id res chain seq x y z
N MET A 1 -52.00 49.58 -13.48
CA MET A 1 -52.07 49.19 -14.90
C MET A 1 -50.84 49.75 -15.60
N GLY A 2 -50.17 48.95 -16.44
CA GLY A 2 -49.23 49.45 -17.47
C GLY A 2 -47.72 49.24 -17.23
N LYS A 3 -47.18 48.11 -17.70
CA LYS A 3 -45.95 48.07 -18.53
C LYS A 3 -46.42 48.03 -20.01
N PRO A 4 -45.57 48.19 -21.07
CA PRO A 4 -44.11 48.38 -21.16
C PRO A 4 -43.67 49.46 -22.21
N SER A 5 -42.37 49.69 -22.40
CA SER A 5 -41.71 49.52 -23.71
C SER A 5 -40.18 49.62 -23.59
N SER A 6 -39.49 48.79 -24.38
CA SER A 6 -38.06 48.52 -24.34
C SER A 6 -37.49 48.65 -25.74
N THR A 7 -36.60 49.61 -25.99
CA THR A 7 -35.63 49.58 -27.10
C THR A 7 -34.68 50.77 -27.04
N SER A 8 -33.49 50.58 -26.46
CA SER A 8 -32.24 51.26 -26.87
C SER A 8 -31.07 50.87 -25.94
N LEU A 9 -30.52 49.66 -26.12
CA LEU A 9 -29.16 49.39 -25.63
C LEU A 9 -28.50 48.28 -26.46
N TRP A 10 -28.42 48.52 -27.77
CA TRP A 10 -27.47 47.84 -28.63
C TRP A 10 -26.36 48.84 -28.96
N LEU A 11 -25.11 48.37 -28.95
CA LEU A 11 -23.85 49.10 -29.10
C LEU A 11 -23.34 49.82 -27.84
N THR A 12 -22.63 49.09 -26.98
CA THR A 12 -21.27 49.44 -26.47
C THR A 12 -20.83 48.51 -25.35
N THR A 13 -20.55 47.23 -25.63
CA THR A 13 -19.76 46.36 -24.72
C THR A 13 -19.04 45.24 -25.49
N GLN A 14 -18.28 45.60 -26.53
CA GLN A 14 -17.54 44.64 -27.36
C GLN A 14 -16.00 44.69 -27.16
N LYS A 15 -15.50 44.98 -25.95
CA LYS A 15 -14.05 45.08 -25.68
C LYS A 15 -13.50 44.38 -24.42
N LYS A 16 -14.18 43.36 -23.86
CA LYS A 16 -13.63 42.59 -22.72
C LYS A 16 -13.82 41.06 -22.82
N LYS A 17 -13.37 40.40 -23.91
CA LYS A 17 -13.28 38.91 -23.99
C LYS A 17 -12.16 38.40 -24.91
N ARG A 18 -10.93 38.95 -24.89
CA ARG A 18 -9.81 38.44 -25.71
C ARG A 18 -8.71 37.68 -24.96
N TRP A 19 -8.68 37.73 -23.63
CA TRP A 19 -7.69 37.02 -22.81
C TRP A 19 -7.92 35.49 -22.66
N PRO A 20 -9.15 34.97 -22.52
CA PRO A 20 -9.35 33.53 -22.34
C PRO A 20 -9.01 32.71 -23.60
N LEU A 21 -9.19 33.31 -24.78
CA LEU A 21 -8.90 32.69 -26.08
C LEU A 21 -7.39 32.56 -26.34
N MET A 22 -6.57 33.51 -25.87
CA MET A 22 -5.11 33.42 -25.98
C MET A 22 -4.53 32.35 -25.05
N ILE A 23 -5.09 32.14 -23.87
CA ILE A 23 -4.66 31.08 -22.93
C ILE A 23 -4.96 29.68 -23.49
N LEU A 24 -6.13 29.51 -24.13
CA LEU A 24 -6.49 28.25 -24.80
C LEU A 24 -5.58 27.96 -26.00
N LEU A 25 -5.12 28.99 -26.72
CA LEU A 25 -4.22 28.84 -27.87
C LEU A 25 -2.77 28.50 -27.45
N VAL A 26 -2.30 29.02 -26.31
CA VAL A 26 -0.99 28.66 -25.74
C VAL A 26 -0.99 27.23 -25.18
N LEU A 27 -2.11 26.77 -24.61
CA LEU A 27 -2.26 25.39 -24.13
C LEU A 27 -2.33 24.38 -25.29
N SER A 28 -2.93 24.74 -26.44
CA SER A 28 -2.99 23.83 -27.60
C SER A 28 -1.63 23.65 -28.29
N VAL A 29 -0.84 24.73 -28.41
CA VAL A 29 0.50 24.68 -29.03
C VAL A 29 1.50 23.88 -28.17
N SER A 30 1.41 24.01 -26.83
CA SER A 30 2.28 23.23 -25.91
C SER A 30 1.95 21.72 -25.93
N THR A 31 0.69 21.37 -26.15
CA THR A 31 0.25 19.97 -26.25
C THR A 31 0.70 19.32 -27.57
N VAL A 32 0.71 20.08 -28.67
CA VAL A 32 1.21 19.60 -29.98
C VAL A 32 2.75 19.45 -29.97
N GLY A 33 3.47 20.35 -29.28
CA GLY A 33 4.92 20.24 -29.10
C GLY A 33 5.35 18.95 -28.37
N MET A 34 4.60 18.53 -27.34
CA MET A 34 4.88 17.26 -26.63
C MET A 34 4.54 16.00 -27.44
N ILE A 35 3.66 16.09 -28.44
CA ILE A 35 3.34 14.96 -29.33
C ILE A 35 4.43 14.80 -30.40
N LEU A 36 4.95 15.91 -30.95
CA LEU A 36 5.99 15.88 -31.99
C LEU A 36 7.38 15.51 -31.44
N VAL A 37 7.71 15.89 -30.20
CA VAL A 37 8.95 15.44 -29.54
C VAL A 37 8.93 13.94 -29.27
N ARG A 38 7.75 13.33 -29.10
CA ARG A 38 7.61 11.88 -28.83
C ARG A 38 7.68 11.04 -30.11
N SER A 39 7.30 11.58 -31.27
CA SER A 39 7.42 10.88 -32.55
C SER A 39 8.83 10.92 -33.15
N ALA A 40 9.71 11.82 -32.69
CA ALA A 40 11.10 11.90 -33.15
C ALA A 40 12.03 10.88 -32.46
N PHE A 41 11.61 10.24 -31.37
CA PHE A 41 12.40 9.24 -30.63
C PHE A 41 12.07 7.78 -30.96
N ASP A 42 11.06 7.52 -31.80
CA ASP A 42 10.62 6.15 -32.18
C ASP A 42 11.00 5.76 -33.63
N SER A 43 12.06 6.32 -34.19
CA SER A 43 12.59 5.87 -35.48
C SER A 43 14.10 5.95 -35.55
N CYS A 44 14.77 4.83 -35.28
CA CYS A 44 16.03 4.47 -35.94
C CYS A 44 16.17 2.94 -35.95
N SER A 45 15.92 2.38 -37.14
CA SER A 45 16.22 1.02 -37.53
C SER A 45 17.72 0.75 -37.58
N VAL A 46 18.09 -0.48 -37.23
CA VAL A 46 19.42 -1.07 -37.31
C VAL A 46 19.95 -1.11 -38.75
N ASN A 47 21.12 -0.52 -39.02
CA ASN A 47 22.17 -1.11 -39.87
C ASN A 47 23.47 -0.29 -39.92
N GLY A 48 24.62 -0.98 -39.86
CA GLY A 48 25.83 -0.58 -40.59
C GLY A 48 27.02 0.02 -39.80
N ASN A 49 27.96 -0.85 -39.42
CA ASN A 49 29.42 -0.66 -39.30
C ASN A 49 30.03 0.77 -39.39
N ARG A 50 30.75 1.20 -38.35
CA ARG A 50 32.23 1.44 -38.37
C ARG A 50 32.76 1.97 -37.03
N CYS A 51 33.69 1.19 -36.47
CA CYS A 51 34.99 1.55 -35.90
C CYS A 51 35.18 2.88 -35.14
N GLY A 52 35.50 2.79 -33.84
CA GLY A 52 36.07 3.86 -33.03
C GLY A 52 36.62 3.31 -31.71
N ARG A 53 37.91 2.97 -31.71
CA ARG A 53 38.69 2.42 -30.60
C ARG A 53 38.88 3.47 -29.51
N PHE A 54 38.46 3.21 -28.28
CA PHE A 54 39.10 3.76 -27.08
C PHE A 54 39.11 2.69 -25.98
N VAL A 55 40.32 2.35 -25.58
CA VAL A 55 40.64 1.37 -24.52
C VAL A 55 40.68 2.14 -23.21
N ALA A 56 39.89 1.71 -22.23
CA ALA A 56 40.09 2.01 -20.81
C ALA A 56 39.64 0.79 -19.99
N GLU A 57 40.37 0.55 -18.91
CA GLU A 57 40.63 -0.73 -18.28
C GLU A 57 39.44 -1.46 -17.64
N LYS A 58 39.59 -2.79 -17.57
CA LYS A 58 38.68 -3.77 -16.96
C LYS A 58 38.45 -3.48 -15.47
N GLU A 59 37.23 -3.13 -15.11
CA GLU A 59 36.61 -3.56 -13.86
C GLU A 59 35.52 -4.58 -14.19
N GLU A 60 35.65 -5.79 -13.61
CA GLU A 60 34.70 -6.89 -13.75
C GLU A 60 33.34 -6.52 -13.15
N THR A 61 32.51 -5.88 -13.94
CA THR A 61 31.07 -5.81 -13.69
C THR A 61 30.45 -7.11 -14.19
N SER A 62 30.06 -7.95 -13.24
CA SER A 62 29.27 -9.16 -13.45
C SER A 62 28.09 -8.86 -14.38
N GLY A 63 28.09 -9.52 -15.54
CA GLY A 63 27.22 -9.23 -16.66
C GLY A 63 25.74 -9.08 -16.32
N ILE A 64 25.14 -8.02 -16.87
CA ILE A 64 23.69 -7.92 -17.06
C ILE A 64 23.29 -9.07 -17.99
N LYS A 65 22.82 -10.17 -17.40
CA LYS A 65 22.20 -11.27 -18.14
C LYS A 65 20.90 -10.76 -18.77
N ILE A 66 20.73 -11.12 -20.04
CA ILE A 66 19.45 -11.17 -20.77
C ILE A 66 18.34 -11.60 -19.79
N GLY A 67 17.28 -10.80 -19.72
CA GLY A 67 16.33 -10.75 -18.60
C GLY A 67 15.94 -12.12 -18.04
N SER A 68 16.13 -12.28 -16.73
CA SER A 68 15.68 -13.49 -16.03
C SER A 68 14.21 -13.77 -16.37
N PRO A 69 13.84 -15.02 -16.71
CA PRO A 69 12.47 -15.36 -17.01
C PRO A 69 11.56 -14.99 -15.84
N ASN A 70 10.38 -14.42 -16.14
CA ASN A 70 9.43 -14.03 -15.10
C ASN A 70 9.15 -15.23 -14.18
N PRO A 71 9.35 -15.12 -12.85
CA PRO A 71 9.27 -16.27 -11.94
C PRO A 71 7.90 -16.94 -11.93
N LEU A 72 6.84 -16.22 -12.33
CA LEU A 72 5.46 -16.68 -12.46
C LEU A 72 5.11 -17.25 -13.84
N GLY A 73 6.06 -17.34 -14.78
CA GLY A 73 5.81 -17.79 -16.16
C GLY A 73 5.13 -19.17 -16.28
N PHE A 74 5.31 -20.05 -15.30
CA PHE A 74 4.65 -21.37 -15.23
C PHE A 74 3.12 -21.28 -14.99
N MET A 75 2.59 -20.09 -14.65
CA MET A 75 1.17 -19.82 -14.50
C MET A 75 0.47 -19.53 -15.84
N LYS A 76 1.20 -19.46 -16.94
CA LYS A 76 0.61 -19.25 -18.28
C LYS A 76 -0.49 -20.29 -18.55
N SER A 77 -1.64 -19.81 -19.00
CA SER A 77 -2.84 -20.63 -19.30
C SER A 77 -3.43 -21.38 -18.09
N LYS A 78 -2.97 -21.11 -16.86
CA LYS A 78 -3.57 -21.66 -15.65
C LYS A 78 -4.81 -20.87 -15.26
N LEU A 79 -5.87 -21.58 -14.85
CA LEU A 79 -7.09 -20.96 -14.34
C LEU A 79 -6.96 -20.73 -12.84
N VAL A 80 -6.99 -19.46 -12.43
CA VAL A 80 -6.90 -19.02 -11.05
C VAL A 80 -8.21 -18.36 -10.63
N LEU A 81 -8.84 -18.89 -9.59
CA LEU A 81 -10.01 -18.28 -8.95
C LEU A 81 -9.58 -17.52 -7.69
N LEU A 82 -9.83 -16.22 -7.67
CA LEU A 82 -9.60 -15.34 -6.52
C LEU A 82 -10.93 -15.12 -5.79
N VAL A 83 -10.95 -15.35 -4.48
CA VAL A 83 -12.15 -15.22 -3.66
C VAL A 83 -11.90 -14.19 -2.57
N SER A 84 -12.72 -13.15 -2.51
CA SER A 84 -12.68 -12.15 -1.44
C SER A 84 -14.05 -11.96 -0.78
N HIS A 85 -14.08 -11.32 0.38
CA HIS A 85 -15.34 -10.98 1.04
C HIS A 85 -16.01 -9.74 0.42
N GLU A 86 -15.22 -8.81 -0.12
CA GLU A 86 -15.66 -7.56 -0.76
C GLU A 86 -14.79 -7.23 -1.98
N LEU A 87 -15.28 -6.35 -2.85
CA LEU A 87 -14.50 -5.73 -3.91
C LEU A 87 -14.13 -4.30 -3.50
N SER A 88 -12.90 -4.07 -3.02
CA SER A 88 -12.45 -2.76 -2.57
C SER A 88 -10.99 -2.49 -2.96
N LEU A 89 -10.60 -1.22 -3.11
CA LEU A 89 -9.19 -0.84 -3.35
C LEU A 89 -8.44 -0.60 -2.03
N SER A 90 -8.68 -1.40 -1.00
CA SER A 90 -8.01 -1.25 0.30
C SER A 90 -7.62 -2.59 0.92
N GLY A 91 -6.53 -2.63 1.68
CA GLY A 91 -6.17 -3.79 2.52
C GLY A 91 -5.98 -5.08 1.72
N GLY A 92 -6.51 -6.20 2.21
CA GLY A 92 -6.38 -7.52 1.56
C GLY A 92 -6.91 -7.56 0.11
N PRO A 93 -8.11 -7.02 -0.19
CA PRO A 93 -8.60 -6.92 -1.58
C PRO A 93 -7.63 -6.21 -2.54
N LEU A 94 -6.94 -5.16 -2.10
CA LEU A 94 -5.92 -4.49 -2.92
C LEU A 94 -4.76 -5.43 -3.28
N LEU A 95 -4.26 -6.20 -2.30
CA LEU A 95 -3.17 -7.18 -2.50
C LEU A 95 -3.60 -8.32 -3.43
N LEU A 96 -4.84 -8.78 -3.31
CA LEU A 96 -5.39 -9.80 -4.21
C LEU A 96 -5.46 -9.32 -5.66
N MET A 97 -5.70 -8.03 -5.88
CA MET A 97 -5.68 -7.40 -7.20
C MET A 97 -4.28 -7.16 -7.74
N GLU A 98 -3.30 -6.82 -6.91
CA GLU A 98 -1.90 -6.83 -7.32
C GLU A 98 -1.49 -8.23 -7.82
N LEU A 99 -1.87 -9.30 -7.10
CA LEU A 99 -1.65 -10.67 -7.54
C LEU A 99 -2.40 -10.99 -8.85
N ALA A 100 -3.66 -10.57 -8.98
CA ALA A 100 -4.44 -10.76 -10.20
C ALA A 100 -3.71 -10.19 -11.43
N PHE A 101 -3.16 -8.98 -11.31
CA PHE A 101 -2.44 -8.33 -12.40
C PHE A 101 -1.07 -8.98 -12.68
N LEU A 102 -0.34 -9.43 -11.65
CA LEU A 102 0.88 -10.21 -11.84
C LEU A 102 0.61 -11.51 -12.62
N LEU A 103 -0.49 -12.22 -12.30
CA LEU A 103 -0.89 -13.45 -12.98
C LEU A 103 -1.39 -13.20 -14.41
N ARG A 104 -2.19 -12.14 -14.63
CA ARG A 104 -2.61 -11.74 -15.98
C ARG A 104 -1.42 -11.33 -16.84
N GLY A 105 -0.42 -10.66 -16.27
CA GLY A 105 0.80 -10.24 -16.96
C GLY A 105 1.62 -11.40 -17.54
N VAL A 106 1.48 -12.61 -17.00
CA VAL A 106 2.12 -13.84 -17.52
C VAL A 106 1.18 -14.73 -18.34
N GLY A 107 -0.04 -14.27 -18.61
CA GLY A 107 -1.02 -14.98 -19.42
C GLY A 107 -1.83 -16.06 -18.67
N ALA A 108 -1.94 -15.98 -17.34
CA ALA A 108 -2.87 -16.82 -16.59
C ALA A 108 -4.33 -16.37 -16.83
N GLU A 109 -5.28 -17.28 -16.75
CA GLU A 109 -6.71 -16.95 -16.73
C GLU A 109 -7.13 -16.63 -15.29
N VAL A 110 -7.62 -15.41 -15.04
CA VAL A 110 -7.97 -14.98 -13.68
C VAL A 110 -9.45 -14.64 -13.59
N VAL A 111 -10.13 -15.32 -12.67
CA VAL A 111 -11.52 -15.06 -12.33
C VAL A 111 -11.58 -14.61 -10.87
N TRP A 112 -12.36 -13.57 -10.59
CA TRP A 112 -12.58 -13.05 -9.25
C TRP A 112 -14.02 -13.23 -8.83
N THR A 113 -14.25 -13.62 -7.58
CA THR A 113 -15.59 -13.62 -6.98
C THR A 113 -15.63 -13.04 -5.57
N THR A 114 -16.75 -12.39 -5.21
CA THR A 114 -16.93 -11.69 -3.92
C THR A 114 -18.18 -12.12 -3.18
N ASN A 115 -18.07 -12.34 -1.86
CA ASN A 115 -19.21 -12.76 -1.02
C ASN A 115 -20.31 -11.70 -0.89
N GLN A 116 -19.93 -10.42 -0.95
CA GLN A 116 -20.85 -9.29 -0.89
C GLN A 116 -21.02 -8.71 -2.29
N LYS A 117 -22.25 -8.73 -2.79
CA LYS A 117 -22.70 -7.83 -3.84
C LYS A 117 -23.56 -6.78 -3.14
N PRO A 118 -23.28 -5.46 -3.26
CA PRO A 118 -24.19 -4.47 -2.73
C PRO A 118 -25.58 -4.68 -3.36
N VAL A 119 -26.62 -4.48 -2.55
CA VAL A 119 -28.02 -4.70 -2.93
C VAL A 119 -28.47 -3.69 -3.99
N GLU A 120 -27.77 -2.56 -4.10
CA GLU A 120 -27.93 -1.54 -5.13
C GLU A 120 -26.72 -1.55 -6.08
N ALA A 121 -26.94 -1.08 -7.31
CA ALA A 121 -25.87 -0.90 -8.29
C ALA A 121 -24.89 0.18 -7.80
N ASP A 122 -23.91 -0.23 -7.01
CA ASP A 122 -22.81 0.64 -6.60
C ASP A 122 -21.99 0.96 -7.86
N GLU A 123 -22.11 2.20 -8.34
CA GLU A 123 -21.43 2.71 -9.51
C GLU A 123 -19.91 2.50 -9.41
N VAL A 124 -19.35 2.55 -8.20
CA VAL A 124 -17.93 2.29 -7.94
C VAL A 124 -17.58 0.83 -8.21
N VAL A 125 -18.40 -0.11 -7.74
CA VAL A 125 -18.20 -1.55 -7.96
C VAL A 125 -18.31 -1.86 -9.45
N ASN A 126 -19.31 -1.32 -10.14
CA ASN A 126 -19.48 -1.52 -11.59
C ASN A 126 -18.27 -1.02 -12.38
N VAL A 127 -17.77 0.19 -12.05
CA VAL A 127 -16.58 0.75 -12.72
C VAL A 127 -15.32 -0.07 -12.40
N LEU A 128 -15.19 -0.58 -11.19
CA LEU A 128 -14.08 -1.45 -10.81
C LEU A 128 -14.12 -2.79 -11.56
N GLU A 129 -15.29 -3.41 -11.68
CA GLU A 129 -15.49 -4.63 -12.46
C GLU A 129 -15.12 -4.44 -13.93
N HIS A 130 -15.56 -3.35 -14.56
CA HIS A 130 -15.23 -3.04 -15.96
C HIS A 130 -13.72 -2.91 -16.16
N LYS A 131 -13.02 -2.21 -15.25
CA LYS A 131 -11.56 -2.03 -15.36
C LYS A 131 -10.77 -3.30 -15.09
N MET A 132 -11.29 -4.16 -14.21
CA MET A 132 -10.74 -5.49 -14.02
C MET A 132 -10.87 -6.31 -15.30
N LEU A 133 -12.03 -6.22 -15.97
CA LEU A 133 -12.29 -6.88 -17.23
C LEU A 133 -11.39 -6.37 -18.37
N ASP A 134 -11.12 -5.06 -18.45
CA ASP A 134 -10.19 -4.47 -19.43
C ASP A 134 -8.76 -5.05 -19.29
N ARG A 135 -8.39 -5.49 -18.09
CA ARG A 135 -7.12 -6.17 -17.81
C ARG A 135 -7.23 -7.69 -17.83
N GLY A 136 -8.38 -8.21 -18.28
CA GLY A 136 -8.66 -9.63 -18.44
C GLY A 136 -8.96 -10.39 -17.16
N VAL A 137 -9.28 -9.69 -16.06
CA VAL A 137 -9.77 -10.29 -14.82
C VAL A 137 -11.30 -10.31 -14.86
N LYS A 138 -11.90 -11.50 -14.95
CA LYS A 138 -13.36 -11.65 -15.03
C LYS A 138 -13.95 -11.62 -13.62
N VAL A 139 -14.84 -10.67 -13.31
CA VAL A 139 -15.57 -10.66 -12.03
C VAL A 139 -16.91 -11.39 -12.19
N ILE A 140 -17.22 -12.31 -11.26
CA ILE A 140 -18.45 -13.11 -11.27
C ILE A 140 -19.11 -13.14 -9.89
N SER A 141 -20.44 -13.28 -9.87
CA SER A 141 -21.23 -13.39 -8.65
C SER A 141 -20.85 -14.66 -7.85
N ALA A 142 -20.60 -14.52 -6.56
CA ALA A 142 -20.22 -15.63 -5.68
C ALA A 142 -21.26 -16.74 -5.62
N LYS A 143 -22.55 -16.42 -5.66
CA LYS A 143 -23.64 -17.41 -5.55
C LYS A 143 -24.06 -18.01 -6.89
N SER A 144 -23.27 -17.84 -7.95
CA SER A 144 -23.60 -18.36 -9.28
C SER A 144 -23.10 -19.79 -9.49
N GLN A 145 -23.83 -20.57 -10.30
CA GLN A 145 -23.36 -21.88 -10.77
C GLN A 145 -21.98 -21.76 -11.44
N LYS A 146 -21.77 -20.67 -12.18
CA LYS A 146 -20.47 -20.33 -12.79
C LYS A 146 -19.33 -20.25 -11.78
N ALA A 147 -19.56 -19.74 -10.57
CA ALA A 147 -18.52 -19.68 -9.54
C ALA A 147 -18.13 -21.07 -9.04
N LEU A 148 -19.11 -21.97 -8.86
CA LEU A 148 -18.87 -23.38 -8.54
C LEU A 148 -18.10 -24.09 -9.66
N ASP A 149 -18.56 -23.98 -10.91
CA ASP A 149 -17.92 -24.63 -12.06
C ASP A 149 -16.48 -24.13 -12.26
N THR A 150 -16.25 -22.83 -12.06
CA THR A 150 -14.91 -22.23 -12.09
C THR A 150 -14.04 -22.79 -10.98
N ALA A 151 -14.55 -22.92 -9.75
CA ALA A 151 -13.80 -23.46 -8.62
C ALA A 151 -13.39 -24.92 -8.82
N LEU A 152 -14.28 -25.73 -9.40
CA LEU A 152 -14.00 -27.13 -9.74
C LEU A 152 -12.92 -27.23 -10.83
N SER A 153 -12.99 -26.35 -11.84
CA SER A 153 -12.11 -26.36 -13.01
C SER A 153 -10.75 -25.67 -12.77
N ALA A 154 -10.66 -24.79 -11.76
CA ALA A 154 -9.45 -24.03 -11.48
C ALA A 154 -8.25 -24.94 -11.20
N ASP A 155 -7.07 -24.48 -11.61
CA ASP A 155 -5.79 -25.05 -11.20
C ASP A 155 -5.44 -24.61 -9.77
N LEU A 156 -5.83 -23.39 -9.40
CA LEU A 156 -5.53 -22.75 -8.11
C LEU A 156 -6.73 -21.92 -7.66
N VAL A 157 -7.07 -21.99 -6.36
CA VAL A 157 -8.04 -21.10 -5.72
C VAL A 157 -7.33 -20.32 -4.63
N VAL A 158 -7.38 -18.98 -4.68
CA VAL A 158 -6.82 -18.12 -3.64
C VAL A 158 -7.95 -17.55 -2.80
N LEU A 159 -8.03 -17.96 -1.53
CA LEU A 159 -8.94 -17.37 -0.56
C LEU A 159 -8.27 -16.20 0.13
N ASN A 160 -8.82 -15.00 -0.01
CA ASN A 160 -8.30 -13.79 0.61
C ASN A 160 -9.01 -13.50 1.93
N THR A 161 -8.22 -13.41 3.00
CA THR A 161 -8.65 -13.24 4.40
C THR A 161 -9.41 -14.44 4.96
N ALA A 162 -9.45 -14.54 6.29
CA ALA A 162 -10.19 -15.58 7.00
C ALA A 162 -11.71 -15.50 6.75
N VAL A 163 -12.22 -14.31 6.41
CA VAL A 163 -13.66 -14.08 6.19
C VAL A 163 -14.14 -14.74 4.89
N ALA A 164 -13.27 -14.89 3.90
CA ALA A 164 -13.59 -15.60 2.67
C ALA A 164 -13.94 -17.08 2.90
N GLY A 165 -13.58 -17.67 4.05
CA GLY A 165 -13.94 -19.05 4.39
C GLY A 165 -15.44 -19.35 4.36
N LYS A 166 -16.31 -18.35 4.63
CA LYS A 166 -17.78 -18.49 4.50
C LYS A 166 -18.23 -18.89 3.09
N TRP A 167 -17.46 -18.49 2.08
CA TRP A 167 -17.75 -18.77 0.69
C TRP A 167 -17.74 -20.29 0.41
N LEU A 168 -16.84 -21.03 1.07
CA LEU A 168 -16.66 -22.45 0.84
C LEU A 168 -17.95 -23.23 1.06
N ASP A 169 -18.55 -23.09 2.25
CA ASP A 169 -19.79 -23.81 2.56
C ASP A 169 -20.97 -23.26 1.76
N ALA A 170 -21.05 -21.93 1.60
CA ALA A 170 -22.18 -21.28 0.95
C ALA A 170 -22.29 -21.62 -0.55
N VAL A 171 -21.16 -21.81 -1.24
CA VAL A 171 -21.10 -21.94 -2.70
C VAL A 171 -20.70 -23.34 -3.12
N LEU A 172 -19.70 -23.95 -2.48
CA LEU A 172 -19.23 -25.26 -2.89
C LEU A 172 -20.08 -26.41 -2.35
N LYS A 173 -20.75 -26.22 -1.20
CA LYS A 173 -21.62 -27.23 -0.57
C LYS A 173 -20.92 -28.60 -0.50
N ASP A 174 -21.47 -29.64 -1.12
CA ASP A 174 -20.91 -31.00 -1.13
C ASP A 174 -19.59 -31.10 -1.93
N ASN A 175 -19.26 -30.11 -2.75
CA ASN A 175 -18.03 -30.07 -3.54
C ASN A 175 -16.83 -29.46 -2.80
N VAL A 176 -16.99 -28.97 -1.56
CA VAL A 176 -15.88 -28.35 -0.79
C VAL A 176 -14.63 -29.23 -0.83
N ARG A 177 -14.77 -30.52 -0.50
CA ARG A 177 -13.65 -31.48 -0.42
C ARG A 177 -12.85 -31.61 -1.73
N LYS A 178 -13.49 -31.42 -2.89
CA LYS A 178 -12.82 -31.50 -4.20
C LYS A 178 -11.94 -30.27 -4.47
N VAL A 179 -12.25 -29.14 -3.85
CA VAL A 179 -11.58 -27.86 -4.08
C VAL A 179 -10.49 -27.59 -3.03
N LEU A 180 -10.66 -28.04 -1.78
CA LEU A 180 -9.68 -27.82 -0.68
C LEU A 180 -8.20 -28.07 -1.10
N PRO A 181 -7.85 -29.17 -1.80
CA PRO A 181 -6.47 -29.46 -2.18
C PRO A 181 -5.84 -28.48 -3.18
N LYS A 182 -6.66 -27.58 -3.77
CA LYS A 182 -6.25 -26.51 -4.70
C LYS A 182 -6.21 -25.13 -4.05
N ILE A 183 -6.60 -25.03 -2.77
CA ILE A 183 -6.75 -23.75 -2.08
C ILE A 183 -5.41 -23.30 -1.49
N LEU A 184 -5.00 -22.10 -1.86
CA LEU A 184 -4.03 -21.29 -1.13
C LEU A 184 -4.79 -20.22 -0.33
N TRP A 185 -4.71 -20.28 0.99
CA TRP A 185 -5.38 -19.31 1.85
C TRP A 185 -4.43 -18.15 2.17
N TRP A 186 -4.66 -16.97 1.60
CA TRP A 186 -3.83 -15.79 1.84
C TRP A 186 -4.44 -14.92 2.95
N ILE A 187 -3.72 -14.80 4.06
CA ILE A 187 -4.20 -14.16 5.28
C ILE A 187 -3.33 -12.95 5.62
N HIS A 188 -3.97 -11.79 5.77
CA HIS A 188 -3.33 -10.48 5.90
C HIS A 188 -3.69 -9.77 7.21
N GLU A 189 -4.20 -10.51 8.19
CA GLU A 189 -4.76 -9.93 9.40
C GLU A 189 -4.39 -10.67 10.68
N MET A 190 -4.20 -9.90 11.75
CA MET A 190 -3.84 -10.40 13.08
C MET A 190 -4.97 -10.20 14.12
N ARG A 191 -6.21 -10.44 13.68
CA ARG A 191 -7.43 -10.08 14.44
C ARG A 191 -8.19 -11.29 14.99
N GLY A 192 -7.59 -12.01 15.92
CA GLY A 192 -8.14 -13.25 16.50
C GLY A 192 -9.51 -13.25 17.14
N HIS A 193 -10.14 -12.10 17.35
CA HIS A 193 -11.52 -12.05 17.83
C HIS A 193 -12.53 -12.28 16.70
N TYR A 194 -12.13 -12.09 15.44
CA TYR A 194 -12.98 -12.39 14.28
C TYR A 194 -12.97 -13.87 13.89
N PHE A 195 -11.95 -14.64 14.28
CA PHE A 195 -11.78 -16.03 13.83
C PHE A 195 -12.61 -17.00 14.67
N LYS A 196 -13.90 -17.07 14.34
CA LYS A 196 -14.78 -18.15 14.79
C LYS A 196 -14.41 -19.44 14.08
N ALA A 197 -14.58 -20.59 14.74
CA ALA A 197 -14.27 -21.90 14.16
C ALA A 197 -14.96 -22.11 12.80
N GLU A 198 -16.19 -21.62 12.64
CA GLU A 198 -16.94 -21.67 11.37
C GLU A 198 -16.19 -21.09 10.17
N LEU A 199 -15.39 -20.02 10.37
CA LEU A 199 -14.69 -19.33 9.30
C LEU A 199 -13.46 -20.10 8.80
N VAL A 200 -12.84 -20.87 9.69
CA VAL A 200 -11.50 -21.45 9.47
C VAL A 200 -11.47 -22.96 9.66
N LYS A 201 -12.63 -23.62 9.82
CA LYS A 201 -12.72 -25.08 9.99
C LYS A 201 -12.11 -25.87 8.84
N HIS A 202 -12.06 -25.28 7.64
CA HIS A 202 -11.48 -25.89 6.44
C HIS A 202 -9.96 -25.71 6.32
N LEU A 203 -9.37 -24.85 7.16
CA LEU A 203 -7.96 -24.46 7.13
C LEU A 203 -6.99 -25.66 7.21
N PRO A 204 -7.24 -26.75 7.98
CA PRO A 204 -6.34 -27.90 8.02
C PRO A 204 -6.22 -28.67 6.71
N PHE A 205 -7.20 -28.51 5.81
CA PHE A 205 -7.36 -29.35 4.61
C PHE A 205 -6.98 -28.64 3.32
N VAL A 206 -6.65 -27.35 3.38
CA VAL A 206 -6.20 -26.59 2.21
C VAL A 206 -4.75 -26.92 1.86
N ALA A 207 -4.35 -26.65 0.62
CA ALA A 207 -3.00 -26.93 0.12
C ALA A 207 -1.91 -26.15 0.85
N GLY A 208 -2.24 -24.94 1.30
CA GLY A 208 -1.34 -24.10 2.09
C GLY A 208 -1.97 -22.80 2.54
N ALA A 209 -1.30 -22.13 3.48
CA ALA A 209 -1.60 -20.77 3.89
C ALA A 209 -0.42 -19.86 3.54
N MET A 210 -0.70 -18.68 2.99
CA MET A 210 0.27 -17.62 2.73
C MET A 210 0.01 -16.47 3.69
N ILE A 211 1.05 -15.96 4.34
CA ILE A 211 0.95 -14.94 5.39
C ILE A 211 2.07 -13.91 5.22
N ASP A 212 1.80 -12.65 5.54
CA ASP A 212 2.69 -11.54 5.18
C ASP A 212 3.94 -11.40 6.06
N SER A 213 4.02 -12.10 7.20
CA SER A 213 5.14 -12.00 8.14
C SER A 213 5.24 -13.23 9.05
N HIS A 214 6.43 -13.50 9.58
CA HIS A 214 6.67 -14.59 10.53
C HIS A 214 5.89 -14.38 11.82
N ALA A 215 5.88 -13.15 12.35
CA ALA A 215 5.12 -12.80 13.54
C ALA A 215 3.61 -13.07 13.36
N THR A 216 3.08 -12.77 12.16
CA THR A 216 1.67 -13.08 11.85
C THR A 216 1.44 -14.58 11.69
N ALA A 217 2.38 -15.32 11.12
CA ALA A 217 2.27 -16.76 10.97
C ALA A 217 2.30 -17.50 12.31
N GLU A 218 3.21 -17.13 13.21
CA GLU A 218 3.26 -17.66 14.58
C GLU A 218 2.00 -17.31 15.36
N TYR A 219 1.53 -16.06 15.23
CA TYR A 219 0.28 -15.63 15.82
C TYR A 219 -0.89 -16.52 15.38
N TRP A 220 -1.00 -16.83 14.09
CA TRP A 220 -2.04 -17.70 13.56
C TRP A 220 -1.90 -19.14 14.03
N LYS A 221 -0.68 -19.68 14.06
CA LYS A 221 -0.39 -21.02 14.56
C LYS A 221 -0.84 -21.19 16.02
N ASN A 222 -0.45 -20.28 16.90
CA ASN A 222 -0.82 -20.34 18.31
C ASN A 222 -2.33 -20.12 18.49
N ARG A 223 -2.91 -19.14 17.80
CA ARG A 223 -4.34 -18.81 17.94
C ARG A 223 -5.27 -19.92 17.45
N THR A 224 -4.90 -20.63 16.40
CA THR A 224 -5.68 -21.75 15.86
C THR A 224 -5.52 -23.00 16.72
N HIS A 225 -4.29 -23.29 17.19
CA HIS A 225 -4.03 -24.39 18.11
C HIS A 225 -4.73 -24.19 19.46
N ASP A 226 -4.36 -23.15 20.22
CA ASP A 226 -4.71 -22.99 21.64
C ASP A 226 -6.21 -22.78 21.89
N ARG A 227 -6.91 -22.21 20.91
CA ARG A 227 -8.28 -21.74 21.11
C ARG A 227 -9.30 -22.37 20.18
N LEU A 228 -8.89 -22.93 19.04
CA LEU A 228 -9.81 -23.55 18.09
C LEU A 228 -9.55 -25.04 17.90
N GLY A 229 -8.42 -25.58 18.38
CA GLY A 229 -8.03 -26.97 18.13
C GLY A 229 -7.76 -27.26 16.64
N ILE A 230 -7.47 -26.22 15.85
CA ILE A 230 -7.27 -26.30 14.39
C ILE A 230 -5.78 -26.28 14.11
N LYS A 231 -5.29 -27.28 13.37
CA LYS A 231 -3.91 -27.31 12.88
C LYS A 231 -3.76 -26.44 11.63
N MET A 232 -2.80 -25.54 11.63
CA MET A 232 -2.44 -24.79 10.41
C MET A 232 -1.92 -25.74 9.32
N PRO A 233 -2.28 -25.50 8.04
CA PRO A 233 -1.69 -26.19 6.91
C PRO A 233 -0.23 -25.74 6.75
N LYS A 234 0.46 -26.27 5.73
CA LYS A 234 1.78 -25.75 5.37
C LYS A 234 1.68 -24.24 5.16
N THR A 235 2.42 -23.49 5.97
CA THR A 235 2.31 -22.04 6.06
C THR A 235 3.57 -21.41 5.48
N TYR A 236 3.37 -20.51 4.52
CA TYR A 236 4.42 -19.81 3.80
C TYR A 236 4.40 -18.34 4.19
N VAL A 237 5.58 -17.78 4.49
CA VAL A 237 5.72 -16.35 4.77
C VAL A 237 6.18 -15.63 3.52
N VAL A 238 5.40 -14.64 3.09
CA VAL A 238 5.69 -13.82 1.91
C VAL A 238 5.58 -12.36 2.30
N HIS A 239 6.72 -11.73 2.60
CA HIS A 239 6.76 -10.28 2.81
C HIS A 239 6.30 -9.52 1.58
N LEU A 240 5.60 -8.41 1.81
CA LEU A 240 5.11 -7.53 0.74
C LEU A 240 6.26 -6.73 0.12
N GLY A 241 6.11 -6.40 -1.16
CA GLY A 241 7.07 -5.62 -1.92
C GLY A 241 6.77 -4.12 -1.95
N ASN A 242 7.84 -3.33 -2.03
CA ASN A 242 7.81 -1.93 -2.41
C ASN A 242 7.71 -1.80 -3.93
N SER A 243 6.90 -0.85 -4.41
CA SER A 243 6.69 -0.66 -5.84
C SER A 243 7.89 0.00 -6.51
N LYS A 244 8.13 -0.35 -7.78
CA LYS A 244 9.21 0.25 -8.57
C LYS A 244 9.02 1.76 -8.73
N GLU A 245 7.80 2.21 -8.93
CA GLU A 245 7.50 3.63 -9.15
C GLU A 245 7.75 4.47 -7.90
N LEU A 246 7.49 3.92 -6.70
CA LEU A 246 7.79 4.63 -5.47
C LEU A 246 9.31 4.74 -5.27
N MET A 247 10.07 3.69 -5.66
CA MET A 247 11.53 3.73 -5.67
C MET A 247 12.05 4.80 -6.65
N GLU A 248 11.50 4.88 -7.86
CA GLU A 248 11.87 5.90 -8.86
C GLU A 248 11.64 7.32 -8.31
N VAL A 249 10.49 7.57 -7.65
CA VAL A 249 10.23 8.87 -7.00
C VAL A 249 11.19 9.15 -5.84
N ALA A 250 11.58 8.12 -5.08
CA ALA A 250 12.50 8.28 -3.96
C ALA A 250 13.96 8.56 -4.39
N GLU A 251 14.34 8.04 -5.56
CA GLU A 251 15.65 8.19 -6.20
C GLU A 251 15.77 9.49 -7.00
N ASP A 252 14.67 10.03 -7.55
CA ASP A 252 14.63 11.34 -8.18
C ASP A 252 14.74 12.46 -7.13
N SER A 253 15.94 13.05 -7.03
CA SER A 253 16.23 14.14 -6.10
C SER A 253 15.39 15.40 -6.35
N LEU A 254 15.07 15.70 -7.62
CA LEU A 254 14.30 16.89 -7.98
C LEU A 254 12.83 16.69 -7.64
N ALA A 255 12.24 15.57 -8.06
CA ALA A 255 10.85 15.24 -7.73
C ALA A 255 10.64 15.21 -6.21
N LYS A 256 11.56 14.56 -5.47
CA LYS A 256 11.48 14.52 -4.01
C LYS A 256 11.57 15.92 -3.38
N LYS A 257 12.45 16.79 -3.87
CA LYS A 257 12.59 18.16 -3.36
C LYS A 257 11.31 18.97 -3.59
N VAL A 258 10.75 18.94 -4.81
CA VAL A 258 9.51 19.64 -5.16
C VAL A 258 8.35 19.15 -4.30
N LEU A 259 8.20 17.82 -4.15
CA LEU A 259 7.16 17.23 -3.31
C LEU A 259 7.29 17.63 -1.83
N ARG A 260 8.52 17.65 -1.32
CA ARG A 260 8.83 18.07 0.06
C ARG A 260 8.44 19.52 0.30
N GLU A 261 8.85 20.43 -0.59
CA GLU A 261 8.56 21.86 -0.47
C GLU A 261 7.06 22.13 -0.53
N GLN A 262 6.36 21.56 -1.51
CA GLN A 262 4.92 21.72 -1.67
C GLN A 262 4.13 21.31 -0.42
N VAL A 263 4.44 20.15 0.17
CA VAL A 263 3.76 19.68 1.38
C VAL A 263 4.13 20.53 2.58
N ARG A 264 5.41 20.87 2.76
CA ARG A 264 5.86 21.68 3.91
C ARG A 264 5.28 23.09 3.91
N GLU A 265 5.22 23.73 2.74
CA GLU A 265 4.56 25.02 2.57
C GLU A 265 3.07 24.94 2.97
N SER A 266 2.36 23.90 2.51
CA SER A 266 0.96 23.70 2.89
C SER A 266 0.73 23.46 4.39
N LEU A 267 1.75 22.99 5.10
CA LEU A 267 1.73 22.76 6.55
C LEU A 267 2.33 23.94 7.34
N GLY A 268 2.88 24.97 6.69
CA GLY A 268 3.60 26.05 7.35
C GLY A 268 4.86 25.57 8.11
N VAL A 269 5.52 24.54 7.59
CA VAL A 269 6.76 23.95 8.15
C VAL A 269 7.95 24.49 7.38
N GLN A 270 8.98 24.99 8.07
CA GLN A 270 10.18 25.52 7.42
C GLN A 270 11.09 24.40 6.90
N SER A 271 12.10 24.75 6.09
CA SER A 271 13.02 23.77 5.51
C SER A 271 13.94 23.11 6.54
N ASP A 272 14.33 23.87 7.56
CA ASP A 272 15.21 23.50 8.67
C ASP A 272 14.47 22.85 9.85
N ASP A 273 13.15 23.02 9.92
CA ASP A 273 12.28 22.30 10.85
C ASP A 273 12.32 20.78 10.63
N ILE A 274 12.14 20.03 11.72
CA ILE A 274 12.12 18.56 11.71
C ILE A 274 10.68 18.08 11.78
N LEU A 275 10.25 17.26 10.83
CA LEU A 275 8.88 16.77 10.71
C LEU A 275 8.79 15.25 10.96
N PHE A 276 8.14 14.87 12.06
CA PHE A 276 7.81 13.48 12.40
C PHE A 276 6.45 13.09 11.82
N GLY A 277 6.38 12.02 11.05
CA GLY A 277 5.14 11.60 10.39
C GLY A 277 4.61 10.26 10.85
N ILE A 278 3.34 10.22 11.25
CA ILE A 278 2.57 8.97 11.28
C ILE A 278 1.64 8.92 10.08
N ILE A 279 1.92 8.01 9.15
CA ILE A 279 1.19 7.91 7.89
C ILE A 279 0.34 6.64 7.91
N ASN A 280 -0.97 6.82 7.99
CA ASN A 280 -1.94 5.74 7.90
C ASN A 280 -2.52 5.73 6.49
N SER A 281 -1.69 5.28 5.57
CA SER A 281 -2.15 4.93 4.23
C SER A 281 -2.08 3.42 4.10
N LYS A 282 -3.16 2.83 3.60
CA LYS A 282 -3.16 1.43 3.14
C LYS A 282 -2.47 1.27 1.77
N LEU A 283 -1.81 2.33 1.27
CA LEU A 283 -1.52 2.48 -0.14
C LEU A 283 -0.14 3.10 -0.42
N SER A 284 0.68 2.33 -1.14
CA SER A 284 1.30 2.78 -2.38
C SER A 284 0.64 1.99 -3.51
N ILE A 285 -0.10 2.67 -4.37
CA ILE A 285 -0.74 2.07 -5.55
C ILE A 285 0.34 1.98 -6.64
N THR A 286 0.56 0.79 -7.25
CA THR A 286 1.38 0.68 -8.47
C THR A 286 0.74 1.48 -9.61
N PHE A 287 1.49 1.91 -10.64
CA PHE A 287 0.94 2.78 -11.70
C PHE A 287 -0.29 2.17 -12.39
N ILE A 288 -0.33 0.82 -12.46
CA ILE A 288 -1.44 0.01 -12.94
C ILE A 288 -2.75 0.32 -12.19
N LEU A 289 -2.66 0.41 -10.86
CA LEU A 289 -3.77 0.76 -9.98
C LEU A 289 -4.04 2.28 -10.00
N TYR A 290 -3.02 3.09 -10.29
CA TYR A 290 -3.15 4.54 -10.39
C TYR A 290 -3.97 4.96 -11.60
N SER A 291 -3.75 4.35 -12.78
CA SER A 291 -4.56 4.63 -13.98
C SER A 291 -6.02 4.18 -13.81
N ILE A 292 -6.24 3.05 -13.13
CA ILE A 292 -7.59 2.62 -12.73
C ILE A 292 -8.19 3.71 -11.83
N PHE A 293 -7.48 4.16 -10.81
CA PHE A 293 -7.99 5.13 -9.83
C PHE A 293 -8.22 6.55 -10.36
N LYS A 294 -7.27 7.13 -11.12
CA LYS A 294 -7.33 8.51 -11.66
C LYS A 294 -8.63 8.77 -12.44
N MET A 295 -9.19 7.73 -13.04
CA MET A 295 -10.34 7.78 -13.92
C MET A 295 -11.66 7.40 -13.21
N ILE A 296 -11.62 6.93 -11.95
CA ILE A 296 -12.81 6.79 -11.07
C ILE A 296 -12.90 7.96 -10.07
N LYS A 297 -11.93 8.89 -10.09
CA LYS A 297 -11.79 10.00 -9.14
C LYS A 297 -13.03 10.90 -9.02
N ASN A 298 -13.82 11.04 -10.08
CA ASN A 298 -15.04 11.85 -10.07
C ASN A 298 -16.24 11.15 -9.38
N LEU A 299 -16.15 9.85 -9.13
CA LEU A 299 -17.19 9.03 -8.47
C LEU A 299 -16.79 8.61 -7.05
N LEU A 300 -15.51 8.77 -6.69
CA LEU A 300 -14.91 8.26 -5.46
C LEU A 300 -14.62 9.38 -4.46
N ASN A 301 -15.64 9.79 -3.72
CA ASN A 301 -15.44 10.47 -2.44
C ASN A 301 -15.35 9.49 -1.25
N LEU A 302 -15.44 8.16 -1.46
CA LEU A 302 -15.67 7.23 -0.36
C LEU A 302 -14.97 5.87 -0.45
N LEU A 303 -13.75 5.78 -0.98
CA LEU A 303 -13.01 4.52 -0.87
C LEU A 303 -12.35 4.41 0.50
N PHE A 304 -12.58 3.27 1.18
CA PHE A 304 -12.13 2.91 2.53
C PHE A 304 -10.60 2.93 2.72
N ILE A 305 -10.00 4.11 2.67
CA ILE A 305 -8.67 4.36 3.22
C ILE A 305 -8.87 4.27 4.74
N THR A 306 -8.28 3.27 5.38
CA THR A 306 -8.34 3.18 6.84
C THR A 306 -7.68 4.41 7.42
N GLY A 307 -8.48 5.24 8.07
CA GLY A 307 -8.01 6.45 8.72
C GLY A 307 -7.47 6.18 10.10
N VAL A 308 -7.56 7.20 10.94
CA VAL A 308 -7.13 7.18 12.33
C VAL A 308 -7.91 6.13 13.12
N SER A 309 -7.21 5.31 13.90
CA SER A 309 -7.81 4.30 14.77
C SER A 309 -6.89 3.99 15.95
N ARG A 310 -7.46 3.63 17.11
CA ARG A 310 -6.67 3.34 18.33
C ARG A 310 -5.55 2.31 18.10
N GLY A 311 -5.79 1.33 17.24
CA GLY A 311 -4.81 0.29 16.90
C GLY A 311 -3.56 0.81 16.18
N LYS A 312 -3.58 2.05 15.68
CA LYS A 312 -2.45 2.70 15.00
C LYS A 312 -1.65 3.65 15.90
N GLY A 313 -2.10 3.89 17.13
CA GLY A 313 -1.34 4.58 18.17
C GLY A 313 -1.05 6.06 17.91
N GLN A 314 -1.89 6.77 17.16
CA GLN A 314 -1.73 8.22 16.96
C GLN A 314 -1.76 8.98 18.30
N ASP A 315 -2.61 8.56 19.23
CA ASP A 315 -2.72 9.14 20.57
C ASP A 315 -1.42 8.99 21.37
N LEU A 316 -0.82 7.81 21.35
CA LEU A 316 0.44 7.53 22.03
C LEU A 316 1.61 8.26 21.36
N PHE A 317 1.59 8.39 20.03
CA PHE A 317 2.56 9.22 19.31
C PHE A 317 2.45 10.69 19.71
N LEU A 318 1.25 11.28 19.73
CA LEU A 318 1.06 12.69 20.12
C LEU A 318 1.48 12.93 21.58
N ARG A 319 1.23 11.97 22.48
CA ARG A 319 1.72 12.04 23.88
C ARG A 319 3.24 12.00 23.95
N ALA A 320 3.88 11.11 23.20
CA ALA A 320 5.33 11.01 23.14
C ALA A 320 5.97 12.26 22.51
N PHE A 321 5.33 12.82 21.49
CA PHE A 321 5.75 14.07 20.86
C PHE A 321 5.67 15.24 21.86
N HIS A 322 4.57 15.37 22.59
CA HIS A 322 4.46 16.34 23.68
C HIS A 322 5.57 16.17 24.74
N GLU A 323 5.77 14.94 25.22
CA GLU A 323 6.85 14.64 26.19
C GLU A 323 8.24 14.99 25.63
N SER A 324 8.50 14.75 24.35
CA SER A 324 9.76 15.12 23.72
C SER A 324 10.02 16.63 23.68
N LEU A 325 8.96 17.44 23.50
CA LEU A 325 9.06 18.91 23.55
C LEU A 325 9.39 19.39 24.96
N GLU A 326 8.79 18.78 25.99
CA GLU A 326 9.10 19.09 27.39
C GLU A 326 10.55 18.70 27.74
N ILE A 327 11.02 17.51 27.32
CA ILE A 327 12.42 17.09 27.51
C ILE A 327 13.41 18.10 26.93
N ILE A 328 13.16 18.59 25.71
CA ILE A 328 14.03 19.59 25.06
C ILE A 328 13.98 20.92 25.80
N LYS A 329 12.80 21.36 26.23
CA LYS A 329 12.62 22.62 26.97
C LYS A 329 13.33 22.60 28.33
N GLU A 330 13.27 21.48 29.05
CA GLU A 330 13.97 21.28 30.32
C GLU A 330 15.49 21.20 30.10
N THR A 331 15.92 20.57 29.02
CA THR A 331 17.33 20.41 28.68
C THR A 331 17.83 21.62 27.88
N LYS A 332 18.01 22.77 28.55
CA LYS A 332 18.47 24.06 27.96
C LYS A 332 19.78 24.02 27.15
N LYS A 333 20.44 22.87 27.04
CA LYS A 333 21.68 22.64 26.28
C LYS A 333 21.47 21.93 24.94
N LEU A 334 20.25 21.49 24.62
CA LEU A 334 19.98 20.84 23.34
C LEU A 334 19.63 21.90 22.29
N GLU A 335 20.54 22.12 21.35
CA GLU A 335 20.23 22.87 20.14
C GLU A 335 19.44 21.96 19.19
N VAL A 336 18.15 22.25 19.03
CA VAL A 336 17.25 21.44 18.20
C VAL A 336 16.45 22.37 17.31
N SER A 337 16.42 22.09 16.01
CA SER A 337 15.46 22.71 15.11
C SER A 337 14.05 22.51 15.63
N LYS A 338 13.17 23.46 15.33
CA LYS A 338 11.78 23.36 15.77
C LYS A 338 11.15 22.08 15.20
N MET A 339 10.51 21.32 16.09
CA MET A 339 9.92 20.03 15.75
C MET A 339 8.45 20.17 15.43
N HIS A 340 8.01 19.40 14.44
CA HIS A 340 6.63 19.27 14.00
C HIS A 340 6.22 17.80 13.95
N ALA A 341 4.93 17.54 14.13
CA ALA A 341 4.31 16.24 13.94
C ALA A 341 3.21 16.33 12.88
N VAL A 342 3.10 15.32 12.02
CA VAL A 342 2.02 15.21 11.04
C VAL A 342 1.31 13.86 11.16
N VAL A 343 -0.02 13.91 11.22
CA VAL A 343 -0.91 12.75 11.22
C VAL A 343 -1.62 12.69 9.87
N VAL A 344 -1.15 11.81 8.99
CA VAL A 344 -1.75 11.59 7.65
C VAL A 344 -2.74 10.44 7.72
N GLY A 345 -3.93 10.65 7.16
CA GLY A 345 -5.05 9.70 7.27
C GLY A 345 -6.15 10.13 8.24
N SER A 346 -6.08 11.36 8.76
CA SER A 346 -7.18 12.00 9.48
C SER A 346 -8.39 12.14 8.57
N ASP A 347 -9.58 12.18 9.13
CA ASP A 347 -10.81 12.53 8.44
C ASP A 347 -11.36 13.79 9.11
N MET A 348 -11.09 14.95 8.51
CA MET A 348 -11.59 16.22 9.07
C MET A 348 -13.12 16.29 9.10
N SER A 349 -13.81 15.46 8.31
CA SER A 349 -15.28 15.41 8.23
C SER A 349 -15.92 14.36 9.14
N ALA A 350 -15.24 13.25 9.45
CA ALA A 350 -15.91 12.09 10.07
C ALA A 350 -16.23 12.22 11.57
N GLN A 351 -15.82 13.31 12.25
CA GLN A 351 -16.10 13.60 13.68
C GLN A 351 -16.04 12.36 14.59
N THR A 352 -15.12 11.42 14.31
CA THR A 352 -15.09 10.18 15.08
C THR A 352 -14.66 10.48 16.51
N LYS A 353 -15.20 9.74 17.50
CA LYS A 353 -14.85 9.92 18.91
C LYS A 353 -13.33 9.96 19.13
N PHE A 354 -12.60 9.10 18.42
CA PHE A 354 -11.15 9.03 18.54
C PHE A 354 -10.44 10.26 17.94
N GLU A 355 -10.85 10.75 16.78
CA GLU A 355 -10.27 11.97 16.21
C GLU A 355 -10.55 13.21 17.07
N THR A 356 -11.75 13.31 17.63
CA THR A 356 -12.10 14.36 18.59
C THR A 356 -11.20 14.30 19.82
N GLU A 357 -10.90 13.10 20.34
CA GLU A 357 -9.94 12.93 21.44
C GLU A 357 -8.52 13.41 21.08
N LEU A 358 -8.03 13.10 19.87
CA LEU A 358 -6.71 13.56 19.42
C LEU A 358 -6.64 15.08 19.30
N ARG A 359 -7.66 15.70 18.70
CA ARG A 359 -7.74 17.16 18.53
C ARG A 359 -7.86 17.87 19.86
N ARG A 360 -8.69 17.34 20.77
CA ARG A 360 -8.80 17.85 22.13
C ARG A 360 -7.46 17.79 22.86
N PHE A 361 -6.73 16.67 22.77
CA PHE A 361 -5.40 16.57 23.37
C PHE A 361 -4.43 17.63 22.82
N VAL A 362 -4.40 17.84 21.50
CA VAL A 362 -3.59 18.87 20.85
C VAL A 362 -3.97 20.27 21.32
N GLN A 363 -5.26 20.54 21.54
CA GLN A 363 -5.75 21.81 22.04
C GLN A 363 -5.39 22.04 23.51
N GLU A 364 -5.66 21.06 24.37
CA GLU A 364 -5.35 21.07 25.81
C GLU A 364 -3.86 21.30 26.06
N LYS A 365 -3.00 20.70 25.22
CA LYS A 365 -1.54 20.84 25.31
C LYS A 365 -0.97 22.00 24.49
N LYS A 366 -1.81 22.83 23.87
CA LYS A 366 -1.42 24.01 23.08
C LYS A 366 -0.44 23.69 21.93
N LEU A 367 -0.63 22.56 21.26
CA LEU A 367 0.25 22.02 20.21
C LEU A 367 -0.19 22.37 18.78
N GLN A 368 -1.22 23.20 18.59
CA GLN A 368 -1.84 23.46 17.27
C GLN A 368 -0.86 24.05 16.24
N LYS A 369 0.21 24.71 16.69
CA LYS A 369 1.23 25.31 15.81
C LYS A 369 2.26 24.31 15.29
N VAL A 370 2.34 23.13 15.91
CA VAL A 370 3.38 22.12 15.64
C VAL A 370 2.82 20.74 15.31
N VAL A 371 1.53 20.48 15.56
CA VAL A 371 0.85 19.24 15.19
C VAL A 371 -0.13 19.49 14.05
N HIS A 372 0.08 18.78 12.95
CA HIS A 372 -0.67 18.90 11.72
C HIS A 372 -1.52 17.66 11.46
N PHE A 373 -2.78 17.86 11.05
CA PHE A 373 -3.66 16.78 10.64
C PHE A 373 -3.93 16.88 9.14
N VAL A 374 -3.65 15.79 8.43
CA VAL A 374 -3.84 15.71 6.98
C VAL A 374 -4.88 14.66 6.67
N ASN A 375 -5.80 15.02 5.75
CA ASN A 375 -6.87 14.13 5.34
C ASN A 375 -6.36 12.80 4.75
N LYS A 376 -7.22 11.78 4.73
CA LYS A 376 -6.99 10.53 4.00
C LYS A 376 -6.52 10.83 2.58
N THR A 377 -5.42 10.19 2.19
CA THR A 377 -4.77 10.40 0.90
C THR A 377 -4.33 9.07 0.31
N MET A 378 -4.41 8.98 -1.01
CA MET A 378 -3.88 7.88 -1.80
C MET A 378 -2.45 8.15 -2.28
N LYS A 379 -1.99 9.40 -2.13
CA LYS A 379 -0.66 9.84 -2.54
C LYS A 379 0.22 9.92 -1.30
N VAL A 380 0.95 8.86 -1.00
CA VAL A 380 1.88 8.82 0.14
C VAL A 380 3.23 9.45 -0.17
N ALA A 381 3.70 9.34 -1.41
CA ALA A 381 5.01 9.85 -1.82
C ALA A 381 5.27 11.32 -1.43
N PRO A 382 4.31 12.27 -1.60
CA PRO A 382 4.54 13.64 -1.16
C PRO A 382 4.79 13.77 0.34
N TYR A 383 4.04 13.03 1.16
CA TYR A 383 4.19 13.07 2.61
C TYR A 383 5.44 12.34 3.08
N LEU A 384 5.83 11.25 2.40
CA LEU A 384 7.11 10.58 2.66
C LEU A 384 8.30 11.49 2.31
N ALA A 385 8.23 12.24 1.20
CA ALA A 385 9.25 13.23 0.86
C ALA A 385 9.33 14.39 1.88
N ALA A 386 8.19 14.75 2.47
CA ALA A 386 8.07 15.88 3.38
C ALA A 386 8.56 15.61 4.80
N ILE A 387 8.45 14.38 5.30
CA ILE A 387 8.85 14.03 6.67
C ILE A 387 10.35 13.75 6.75
N ASP A 388 10.89 13.76 7.98
CA ASP A 388 12.29 13.41 8.27
C ASP A 388 12.41 12.09 9.03
N VAL A 389 11.33 11.66 9.69
CA VAL A 389 11.26 10.43 10.48
C VAL A 389 9.85 9.85 10.35
N LEU A 390 9.74 8.57 9.97
CA LEU A 390 8.48 7.85 10.03
C LEU A 390 8.26 7.29 11.44
N VAL A 391 7.07 7.47 11.98
CA VAL A 391 6.62 6.85 13.23
C VAL A 391 5.60 5.75 12.90
N GLN A 392 6.04 4.49 12.97
CA GLN A 392 5.19 3.30 12.83
C GLN A 392 4.75 2.85 14.23
N ASN A 393 3.64 3.41 14.73
CA ASN A 393 3.19 3.21 16.12
C ASN A 393 2.00 2.26 16.25
N SER A 394 1.95 1.18 15.45
CA SER A 394 0.87 0.18 15.57
C SER A 394 0.87 -0.49 16.95
N GLN A 395 -0.31 -0.69 17.52
CA GLN A 395 -0.55 -1.09 18.92
C GLN A 395 -1.11 -2.51 19.03
N ALA A 396 -1.34 -2.96 20.28
CA ALA A 396 -1.82 -4.29 20.62
C ALA A 396 -0.88 -5.37 20.07
N ARG A 397 -1.30 -6.12 19.04
CA ARG A 397 -0.45 -7.14 18.44
C ARG A 397 0.54 -6.58 17.41
N GLY A 398 0.45 -5.29 17.09
CA GLY A 398 1.30 -4.64 16.11
C GLY A 398 0.73 -4.70 14.70
N GLU A 399 1.56 -4.31 13.74
CA GLU A 399 1.27 -4.35 12.31
C GLU A 399 1.50 -5.76 11.76
N CYS A 400 0.72 -6.20 10.75
CA CYS A 400 0.93 -7.53 10.19
C CYS A 400 2.29 -7.59 9.48
N PHE A 401 2.49 -6.74 8.48
CA PHE A 401 3.80 -6.51 7.86
C PHE A 401 4.20 -5.04 8.01
N GLY A 402 3.47 -4.14 7.36
CA GLY A 402 3.69 -2.69 7.46
C GLY A 402 4.33 -2.11 6.22
N ARG A 403 3.60 -2.12 5.10
CA ARG A 403 4.09 -1.61 3.81
C ARG A 403 4.62 -0.17 3.90
N ILE A 404 3.93 0.71 4.63
CA ILE A 404 4.37 2.09 4.84
C ILE A 404 5.79 2.19 5.45
N THR A 405 6.22 1.19 6.21
CA THR A 405 7.56 1.14 6.79
C THR A 405 8.64 0.92 5.73
N ILE A 406 8.44 -0.04 4.81
CA ILE A 406 9.38 -0.22 3.68
C ILE A 406 9.29 0.94 2.67
N GLU A 407 8.13 1.54 2.51
CA GLU A 407 7.94 2.75 1.69
C GLU A 407 8.73 3.93 2.26
N ALA A 408 8.70 4.16 3.58
CA ALA A 408 9.51 5.22 4.21
C ALA A 408 11.01 4.95 4.14
N MET A 409 11.42 3.69 4.33
CA MET A 409 12.82 3.29 4.14
C MET A 409 13.29 3.54 2.71
N ALA A 410 12.44 3.35 1.69
CA ALA A 410 12.76 3.72 0.31
C ALA A 410 13.07 5.23 0.15
N PHE A 411 12.39 6.09 0.90
CA PHE A 411 12.67 7.53 0.96
C PHE A 411 13.90 7.90 1.81
N LYS A 412 14.68 6.90 2.25
CA LYS A 412 15.83 7.06 3.16
C LYS A 412 15.44 7.67 4.49
N LEU A 413 14.25 7.32 4.99
CA LEU A 413 13.77 7.78 6.30
C LEU A 413 14.07 6.72 7.37
N PRO A 414 14.63 7.12 8.53
CA PRO A 414 14.65 6.23 9.68
C PRO A 414 13.24 6.05 10.24
N VAL A 415 13.04 4.90 10.89
CA VAL A 415 11.74 4.51 11.45
C VAL A 415 11.80 4.44 12.97
N LEU A 416 10.86 5.10 13.63
CA LEU A 416 10.51 4.86 15.04
C LEU A 416 9.36 3.85 15.08
N GLY A 417 9.63 2.62 15.47
CA GLY A 417 8.70 1.50 15.33
C GLY A 417 8.29 0.87 16.66
N THR A 418 7.02 0.50 16.80
CA THR A 418 6.63 -0.40 17.90
C THR A 418 7.33 -1.75 17.74
N ALA A 419 7.93 -2.28 18.80
CA ALA A 419 8.53 -3.61 18.88
C ALA A 419 7.45 -4.71 18.93
N ALA A 420 6.63 -4.80 17.88
CA ALA A 420 5.55 -5.78 17.77
C ALA A 420 5.21 -6.07 16.30
N GLY A 421 4.74 -7.30 16.04
CA GLY A 421 4.29 -7.75 14.72
C GLY A 421 5.39 -7.69 13.65
N GLY A 422 4.99 -7.50 12.41
CA GLY A 422 5.90 -7.42 11.26
C GLY A 422 6.87 -6.23 11.28
N THR A 423 6.65 -5.23 12.13
CA THR A 423 7.59 -4.10 12.31
C THR A 423 8.98 -4.60 12.69
N MET A 424 9.09 -5.66 13.49
CA MET A 424 10.36 -6.23 13.94
C MET A 424 11.11 -6.98 12.83
N GLU A 425 10.41 -7.41 11.77
CA GLU A 425 11.02 -8.07 10.62
C GLU A 425 11.58 -7.04 9.62
N ILE A 426 10.99 -5.84 9.60
CA ILE A 426 11.40 -4.75 8.72
C ILE A 426 12.48 -3.89 9.38
N VAL A 427 12.25 -3.44 10.61
CA VAL A 427 13.12 -2.48 11.32
C VAL A 427 14.17 -3.21 12.15
N VAL A 428 15.44 -3.03 11.80
CA VAL A 428 16.57 -3.50 12.59
C VAL A 428 16.92 -2.42 13.62
N ASN A 429 16.63 -2.71 14.89
CA ASN A 429 16.81 -1.75 15.99
C ASN A 429 18.24 -1.19 16.03
N ARG A 430 18.37 0.12 16.25
CA ARG A 430 19.61 0.90 16.24
C ARG A 430 20.38 0.92 14.91
N THR A 431 19.85 0.29 13.87
CA THR A 431 20.51 0.18 12.55
C THR A 431 19.71 0.90 11.47
N THR A 432 18.43 0.56 11.29
CA THR A 432 17.54 1.21 10.31
C THR A 432 16.48 2.09 10.98
N GLY A 433 16.49 2.15 12.31
CA GLY A 433 15.48 2.80 13.12
C GLY A 433 15.63 2.47 14.61
N LEU A 434 14.69 2.95 15.43
CA LEU A 434 14.66 2.69 16.87
C LEU A 434 13.32 2.06 17.24
N LEU A 435 13.37 0.98 18.00
CA LEU A 435 12.19 0.28 18.48
C LEU A 435 11.81 0.70 19.91
N HIS A 436 10.50 0.75 20.18
CA HIS A 436 9.93 1.01 21.51
C HIS A 436 8.77 0.06 21.82
N ASN A 437 8.44 -0.12 23.10
CA ASN A 437 7.37 -1.02 23.53
C ASN A 437 5.98 -0.54 23.05
N ALA A 438 5.02 -1.46 22.96
CA ALA A 438 3.62 -1.10 22.71
C ALA A 438 2.95 -0.52 23.97
N GLY A 439 1.82 0.16 23.79
CA GLY A 439 1.01 0.68 24.88
C GLY A 439 1.62 1.91 25.58
N LYS A 440 1.10 2.23 26.76
CA LYS A 440 1.50 3.43 27.52
C LYS A 440 2.97 3.42 27.92
N GLU A 441 3.52 2.24 28.21
CA GLU A 441 4.94 2.06 28.54
C GLU A 441 5.88 2.44 27.37
N GLY A 442 5.35 2.43 26.14
CA GLY A 442 6.07 2.85 24.94
C GLY A 442 6.21 4.36 24.78
N VAL A 443 5.40 5.17 25.46
CA VAL A 443 5.33 6.62 25.25
C VAL A 443 6.66 7.31 25.59
N SER A 444 7.18 7.10 26.80
CA SER A 444 8.44 7.74 27.21
C SER A 444 9.67 7.24 26.43
N PRO A 445 9.82 5.93 26.13
CA PRO A 445 10.83 5.47 25.18
C PRO A 445 10.72 6.11 23.79
N LEU A 446 9.51 6.23 23.24
CA LEU A 446 9.28 6.90 21.96
C LEU A 446 9.66 8.39 22.04
N ALA A 447 9.31 9.08 23.12
CA ALA A 447 9.68 10.49 23.34
C ALA A 447 11.21 10.66 23.33
N ARG A 448 11.94 9.80 24.04
CA ARG A 448 13.41 9.80 24.02
C ARG A 448 13.98 9.50 22.65
N ASN A 449 13.36 8.61 21.89
CA ASN A 449 13.79 8.30 20.52
C ASN A 449 13.52 9.46 19.54
N ILE A 450 12.41 10.20 19.73
CA ILE A 450 12.13 11.44 19.01
C ILE A 450 13.25 12.46 19.28
N VAL A 451 13.58 12.70 20.56
CA VAL A 451 14.68 13.62 20.93
C VAL A 451 16.00 13.19 20.30
N LYS A 452 16.37 11.90 20.38
CA LYS A 452 17.62 11.38 19.77
C LYS A 452 17.72 11.65 18.28
N LEU A 453 16.65 11.37 17.53
CA LEU A 453 16.66 11.61 16.08
C LEU A 453 16.49 13.08 15.72
N ALA A 454 15.94 13.90 16.62
CA ALA A 454 15.87 15.34 16.42
C ALA A 454 17.25 16.00 16.61
N THR A 455 18.00 15.59 17.63
CA THR A 455 19.30 16.18 18.00
C THR A 455 20.48 15.59 17.22
N ASN A 456 20.33 14.41 16.61
CA ASN A 456 21.43 13.74 15.91
C ASN A 456 21.10 13.50 14.42
N VAL A 457 21.50 14.48 13.59
CA VAL A 457 21.32 14.44 12.13
C VAL A 457 22.09 13.28 11.48
N GLU A 458 23.31 13.00 11.95
CA GLU A 458 24.14 11.92 11.41
C GLU A 458 23.48 10.55 11.62
N MET A 459 22.98 10.30 12.84
CA MET A 459 22.22 9.09 13.18
C MET A 459 20.98 8.96 12.31
N ARG A 460 20.22 10.06 12.16
CA ARG A 460 18.99 10.09 11.34
C ARG A 460 19.29 9.72 9.88
N THR A 461 20.29 10.34 9.28
CA THR A 461 20.71 10.09 7.89
C THR A 461 21.28 8.68 7.69
N THR A 462 22.12 8.22 8.63
CA THR A 462 22.76 6.89 8.57
C THR A 462 21.72 5.78 8.67
N MET A 463 20.78 5.88 9.61
CA MET A 463 19.69 4.91 9.75
C MET A 463 18.79 4.88 8.52
N GLY A 464 18.47 6.06 7.97
CA GLY A 464 17.70 6.19 6.73
C GLY A 464 18.37 5.50 5.54
N LYS A 465 19.67 5.71 5.36
CA LYS A 465 20.47 5.06 4.29
C LYS A 465 20.47 3.54 4.44
N LYS A 466 20.71 3.02 5.64
CA LYS A 466 20.68 1.58 5.93
C LYS A 466 19.29 0.97 5.70
N GLY A 467 18.23 1.70 6.02
CA GLY A 467 16.86 1.31 5.70
C GLY A 467 16.63 1.15 4.20
N TYR A 468 17.09 2.13 3.40
CA TYR A 468 17.00 2.09 1.94
C TYR A 468 17.76 0.89 1.34
N GLU A 469 18.99 0.63 1.79
CA GLU A 469 19.80 -0.52 1.35
C GLU A 469 19.05 -1.84 1.61
N ARG A 470 18.51 -2.00 2.83
CA ARG A 470 17.71 -3.17 3.20
C ARG A 470 16.47 -3.36 2.31
N VAL A 471 15.77 -2.29 1.93
CA VAL A 471 14.62 -2.39 1.00
C VAL A 471 15.06 -2.93 -0.35
N LYS A 472 16.18 -2.43 -0.89
CA LYS A 472 16.73 -2.90 -2.16
C LYS A 472 17.14 -4.37 -2.13
N GLU A 473 17.62 -4.85 -0.98
CA GLU A 473 18.08 -6.24 -0.80
C GLU A 473 16.96 -7.24 -0.52
N MET A 474 15.84 -6.81 0.09
CA MET A 474 14.88 -7.75 0.65
C MET A 474 13.41 -7.50 0.30
N PHE A 475 13.05 -6.25 -0.03
CA PHE A 475 11.65 -5.82 -0.07
C PHE A 475 11.25 -5.16 -1.39
N MET A 476 12.04 -5.26 -2.45
CA MET A 476 11.60 -4.91 -3.81
C MET A 476 10.49 -5.85 -4.31
N GLU A 477 9.64 -5.36 -5.22
CA GLU A 477 8.56 -6.13 -5.86
C GLU A 477 9.01 -7.50 -6.39
N HIS A 478 10.17 -7.58 -7.04
CA HIS A 478 10.67 -8.83 -7.59
C HIS A 478 10.94 -9.88 -6.50
N HIS A 479 11.36 -9.51 -5.28
CA HIS A 479 11.52 -10.46 -4.17
C HIS A 479 10.18 -11.09 -3.79
N MET A 480 9.13 -10.25 -3.70
CA MET A 480 7.78 -10.73 -3.45
C MET A 480 7.32 -11.68 -4.56
N SER A 481 7.50 -11.31 -5.84
CA SER A 481 7.11 -12.17 -6.96
C SER A 481 7.82 -13.52 -6.96
N HIS A 482 9.11 -13.58 -6.61
CA HIS A 482 9.86 -14.84 -6.49
C HIS A 482 9.35 -15.71 -5.35
N ARG A 483 9.04 -15.12 -4.19
CA ARG A 483 8.47 -15.85 -3.03
C ARG A 483 7.09 -16.38 -3.35
N ILE A 484 6.20 -15.56 -3.93
CA ILE A 484 4.88 -15.99 -4.41
C ILE A 484 5.02 -17.14 -5.40
N ALA A 485 5.92 -17.02 -6.38
CA ALA A 485 6.14 -18.07 -7.37
C ALA A 485 6.54 -19.40 -6.73
N SER A 486 7.41 -19.39 -5.71
CA SER A 486 7.76 -20.61 -4.96
C SER A 486 6.53 -21.25 -4.32
N VAL A 487 5.72 -20.45 -3.60
CA VAL A 487 4.50 -20.92 -2.94
C VAL A 487 3.52 -21.53 -3.95
N LEU A 488 3.29 -20.84 -5.07
CA LEU A 488 2.35 -21.29 -6.09
C LEU A 488 2.79 -22.61 -6.75
N ARG A 489 4.10 -22.81 -6.99
CA ARG A 489 4.61 -24.09 -7.52
C ARG A 489 4.31 -25.25 -6.57
N GLU A 490 4.57 -25.06 -5.28
CA GLU A 490 4.35 -26.09 -4.27
C GLU A 490 2.87 -26.42 -4.11
N VAL A 491 2.00 -25.40 -4.09
CA VAL A 491 0.54 -25.60 -4.03
C VAL A 491 0.01 -26.35 -5.26
N LEU A 492 0.47 -25.99 -6.46
CA LEU A 492 0.07 -26.70 -7.69
C LEU A 492 0.56 -28.14 -7.70
N GLN A 493 1.76 -28.41 -7.17
CA GLN A 493 2.27 -29.78 -7.06
C GLN A 493 1.43 -30.61 -6.08
N HIS A 494 1.08 -30.04 -4.92
CA HIS A 494 0.20 -30.68 -3.94
C HIS A 494 -1.17 -31.03 -4.54
N ALA A 495 -1.80 -30.09 -5.26
CA ALA A 495 -3.08 -30.31 -5.93
C ALA A 495 -3.03 -31.47 -6.95
N LYS A 496 -1.94 -31.55 -7.73
CA LYS A 496 -1.74 -32.64 -8.71
C LYS A 496 -1.61 -34.00 -8.05
N VAL A 497 -0.83 -34.11 -6.97
CA VAL A 497 -0.67 -35.39 -6.23
C VAL A 497 -2.02 -35.85 -5.69
N HIS A 498 -2.77 -34.95 -5.05
CA HIS A 498 -4.07 -35.29 -4.48
C HIS A 498 -5.08 -35.78 -5.54
N SER A 499 -5.08 -35.16 -6.74
CA SER A 499 -5.94 -35.58 -7.85
C SER A 499 -5.62 -36.96 -8.42
N ARG A 500 -4.38 -37.45 -8.25
CA ARG A 500 -3.94 -38.78 -8.69
C ARG A 500 -4.29 -39.88 -7.68
N THR A 501 -4.34 -39.54 -6.39
CA THR A 501 -4.71 -40.49 -5.31
C THR A 501 -6.21 -40.62 -5.07
N THR A 502 -7.04 -39.72 -5.63
CA THR A 502 -8.51 -39.74 -5.49
C THR A 502 -9.25 -40.19 -6.76
N LYS A 503 -8.51 -40.44 -7.85
CA LYS A 503 -8.98 -41.21 -9.01
C LYS A 503 -8.55 -42.66 -8.82
#